data_AF-A0A316LBS5-F1
#
_entry.id   AF-A0A316LBS5-F1
#
_cell.length_a   1.000
_cell.length_b   1.000
_cell.length_c   1.000
_cell.angle_alpha   90.00
_cell.angle_beta   90.00
_cell.angle_gamma   90.00
#
_symmetry.space_group_name_H-M   'P 1'
#
loop_
_entity.id
_entity.type
_entity.pdbx_description
1 polymer ?
#
loop_
_entity_poly.entity_id
_entity_poly.type
_entity_poly.pdbx_seq_one_letter_code
_entity_poly.pdbx_strand_id
1 'polypeptide(L)' 'MTVKGKHLGIRIDPELHRKLHYISKYEGRSANGQILYLIRRCIADFEKEHGEIEVPASEETER' A
#
# COMPACT_ATOMS: atom_id res chain seq x y z
N MET A 1 -21.73 -3.57 -4.89
CA MET A 1 -20.62 -4.48 -5.27
C MET A 1 -19.56 -4.38 -4.20
N THR A 2 -19.52 -5.32 -3.26
CA THR A 2 -18.56 -5.28 -2.14
C THR A 2 -17.25 -5.84 -2.66
N VAL A 3 -16.29 -4.95 -2.99
CA VAL A 3 -14.91 -5.38 -3.28
C VAL A 3 -14.45 -6.12 -2.03
N LYS A 4 -14.20 -7.43 -2.14
CA LYS A 4 -13.74 -8.27 -1.04
C LYS A 4 -12.32 -7.79 -0.68
N GLY A 5 -12.23 -6.84 0.25
CA GLY A 5 -10.97 -6.23 0.63
C GLY A 5 -10.03 -7.29 1.20
N LYS A 6 -8.88 -7.51 0.55
CA LYS A 6 -7.81 -8.34 1.12
C LYS A 6 -7.18 -7.56 2.29
N HIS A 7 -7.03 -8.20 3.45
CA HIS A 7 -6.33 -7.61 4.61
C HIS A 7 -4.82 -7.78 4.44
N LEU A 8 -4.07 -6.70 4.58
CA LEU A 8 -2.61 -6.71 4.54
C LEU A 8 -2.05 -6.64 5.97
N GLY A 9 -1.59 -7.78 6.50
CA GLY A 9 -0.83 -7.84 7.74
C GLY A 9 0.67 -7.71 7.45
N ILE A 10 1.35 -6.76 8.08
CA ILE A 10 2.81 -6.58 7.97
C ILE A 10 3.46 -6.60 9.35
N ARG A 11 4.64 -7.21 9.43
CA ARG A 11 5.52 -7.04 10.60
C ARG A 11 6.44 -5.86 10.35
N ILE A 12 6.45 -4.92 11.28
CA ILE A 12 7.21 -3.68 11.21
C ILE A 12 7.83 -3.41 12.57
N ASP A 13 9.05 -2.91 12.59
CA ASP A 13 9.72 -2.51 13.81
C ASP A 13 8.93 -1.37 14.51
N PRO A 14 8.85 -1.34 15.86
CA PRO A 14 8.11 -0.31 16.59
C PRO A 14 8.55 1.13 16.27
N GLU A 15 9.83 1.37 15.97
CA GLU A 15 10.33 2.69 15.60
C GLU A 15 9.77 3.14 14.24
N LEU A 16 9.83 2.25 13.24
CA LEU A 16 9.26 2.53 11.92
C LEU A 16 7.74 2.75 11.99
N HIS A 17 7.04 1.94 12.78
CA HIS A 17 5.61 2.13 13.00
C HIS A 17 5.31 3.52 13.60
N ARG A 18 6.07 3.96 14.60
CA ARG A 18 5.93 5.31 15.18
C ARG A 18 6.19 6.41 14.15
N LYS A 19 7.26 6.29 13.35
CA LYS A 19 7.60 7.27 12.30
C LYS A 19 6.49 7.35 11.24
N LEU A 20 5.94 6.22 10.81
CA LEU A 20 4.81 6.18 9.88
C LEU A 20 3.60 6.90 10.46
N HIS A 21 3.23 6.64 11.71
CA HIS A 21 2.12 7.33 12.38
C HIS A 21 2.33 8.83 12.47
N TYR A 22 3.55 9.27 12.78
CA TYR A 22 3.90 10.69 12.80
C TYR A 22 3.64 11.35 11.44
N ILE A 23 4.17 10.77 10.36
CA ILE A 23 3.99 11.27 8.99
C ILE A 23 2.50 11.25 8.61
N SER A 24 1.80 10.18 8.94
CA SER A 24 0.38 10.03 8.62
C SER A 24 -0.46 11.14 9.24
N LYS A 25 -0.20 11.49 10.51
CA LYS A 25 -0.87 12.60 11.19
C LYS A 25 -0.56 13.94 10.54
N TYR A 26 0.71 14.19 10.20
CA TYR A 26 1.13 15.40 9.50
C TYR A 26 0.41 15.56 8.15
N GLU A 27 0.30 14.48 7.40
CA GLU A 27 -0.37 14.40 6.10
C GLU A 27 -1.91 14.37 6.18
N GLY A 28 -2.50 14.33 7.38
CA GLY A 28 -3.95 14.23 7.57
C GLY A 28 -4.55 12.87 7.17
N ARG A 29 -3.77 11.78 7.22
CA ARG A 29 -4.19 10.42 6.86
C ARG A 29 -4.15 9.47 8.06
N SER A 30 -4.93 8.40 7.99
CA SER A 30 -4.71 7.23 8.87
C SER A 30 -3.42 6.51 8.47
N ALA A 31 -2.81 5.73 9.37
CA ALA A 31 -1.61 4.95 9.05
C ALA A 31 -1.84 4.01 7.86
N ASN A 32 -2.99 3.32 7.81
CA ASN A 32 -3.35 2.47 6.67
C ASN A 32 -3.55 3.30 5.39
N GLY A 33 -4.17 4.48 5.49
CA GLY A 33 -4.31 5.39 4.35
C GLY A 33 -2.96 5.86 3.82
N GLN A 34 -2.01 6.15 4.70
CA GLN A 34 -0.65 6.51 4.32
C GLN A 34 0.11 5.33 3.68
N ILE A 35 -0.03 4.11 4.21
CA ILE A 35 0.56 2.91 3.59
C ILE A 35 0.02 2.73 2.17
N LEU A 36 -1.30 2.79 1.98
CA LEU A 36 -1.92 2.66 0.66
C LEU A 36 -1.46 3.76 -0.30
N TYR A 37 -1.33 5.00 0.18
CA TYR A 37 -0.80 6.10 -0.62
C TYR A 37 0.65 5.83 -1.05
N LEU A 38 1.51 5.40 -0.13
CA LEU A 38 2.92 5.10 -0.42
C LEU A 38 3.06 3.93 -1.42
N ILE A 39 2.26 2.87 -1.27
CA ILE A 39 2.25 1.74 -2.22
C ILE A 39 1.84 2.22 -3.62
N ARG A 40 0.76 3.00 -3.74
CA ARG A 40 0.30 3.53 -5.04
C ARG A 40 1.34 4.44 -5.67
N ARG A 41 1.99 5.29 -4.88
CA ARG A 41 3.05 6.17 -5.37
C ARG A 41 4.24 5.37 -5.86
N CYS A 42 4.66 4.34 -5.12
CA CYS A 42 5.72 3.43 -5.52
C CYS A 42 5.43 2.75 -6.86
N ILE A 43 4.20 2.23 -7.05
CA ILE A 43 3.77 1.63 -8.31
C ILE A 43 3.80 2.65 -9.44
N ALA A 44 3.22 3.83 -9.25
CA ALA A 44 3.18 4.87 -10.28
C ALA A 44 4.58 5.37 -10.68
N ASP A 45 5.47 5.54 -9.69
CA ASP A 45 6.86 5.94 -9.93
C ASP A 45 7.61 4.85 -10.73
N PHE A 46 7.40 3.58 -10.38
CA PHE A 46 7.98 2.44 -11.09
C PHE A 46 7.45 2.33 -12.53
N GLU A 47 6.12 2.43 -12.73
CA GLU A 47 5.49 2.33 -14.05
C GLU A 47 5.91 3.47 -14.97
N LYS A 48 6.14 4.66 -14.40
CA LYS A 48 6.68 5.80 -15.15
C LYS A 48 8.10 5.54 -15.68
N GLU A 49 8.91 4.78 -14.95
CA GLU A 49 10.30 4.48 -15.32
C GLU A 49 10.42 3.24 -16.20
N HIS A 50 9.60 2.21 -15.96
CA HIS A 50 9.76 0.88 -16.55
C HIS A 50 8.64 0.45 -17.50
N GLY A 51 7.56 1.23 -17.60
CA GLY A 51 6.33 0.85 -18.31
C GLY A 51 5.28 0.22 -17.38
N GLU A 52 4.04 0.10 -17.87
CA GLU A 52 2.91 -0.41 -17.09
C GLU A 52 3.12 -1.86 -16.62
N ILE A 53 2.70 -2.14 -15.39
CA ILE A 53 2.74 -3.50 -14.85
C ILE A 53 1.54 -4.29 -15.40
N GLU A 54 1.80 -5.29 -16.22
CA GLU A 54 0.77 -6.23 -16.67
C GLU A 54 0.40 -7.20 -15.55
N VAL A 55 -0.74 -6.97 -14.89
CA VAL A 55 -1.29 -7.91 -13.89
C VAL A 55 -2.27 -8.85 -14.58
N PRO A 56 -2.06 -10.18 -14.55
CA PRO A 56 -3.01 -11.13 -15.13
C PRO A 56 -4.35 -11.04 -14.39
N ALA A 57 -5.46 -11.13 -15.13
CA ALA A 57 -6.82 -10.93 -14.62
C ALA A 57 -7.31 -11.99 -13.59
N SER A 58 -6.45 -12.91 -13.14
CA SER A 58 -6.85 -14.08 -12.37
C SER A 58 -5.76 -14.53 -11.38
N GLU A 59 -5.55 -13.78 -10.31
CA GLU A 59 -4.98 -14.33 -9.07
C GLU A 59 -5.96 -14.09 -7.90
N GLU A 60 -7.19 -14.55 -8.12
CA GLU A 60 -8.07 -15.04 -7.05
C GLU A 60 -7.76 -16.52 -6.82
N THR A 61 -6.64 -16.84 -6.17
CA THR A 61 -6.45 -18.05 -5.34
C THR A 61 -5.01 -18.08 -4.88
N GLU A 62 -4.77 -17.70 -3.63
CA GLU A 62 -3.91 -18.53 -2.79
C GLU A 62 -4.30 -18.27 -1.32
N ARG A 63 -5.10 -19.23 -0.82
CA ARG A 63 -5.49 -19.53 0.57
C ARG A 63 -6.65 -18.73 1.17
#